data_AF-A0A832WRM7-F1
#
_entry.id   AF-A0A832WRM7-F1
#
_cell.length_a   1.000
_cell.length_b   1.000
_cell.length_c   1.000
_cell.angle_alpha   90.00
_cell.angle_beta   90.00
_cell.angle_gamma   90.00
#
_symmetry.space_group_name_H-M   'P 1'
#
loop_
_entity.id
_entity.type
_entity.pdbx_description
1 polymer ?
#
loop_
_entity_poly.entity_id
_entity_poly.type
_entity_poly.pdbx_seq_one_letter_code
_entity_poly.pdbx_strand_id
1 'polypeptide(L)' 'HPFYFATQFHPEFKSRPTKPSPPYLGFVEACRANKRTK' A
#
# COMPACT_ATOMS: atom_id res chain seq x y z
N HIS A 1 -9.12 10.08 6.79
CA HIS A 1 -8.50 9.26 5.72
C HIS A 1 -8.19 7.87 6.27
N PRO A 2 -8.80 6.78 5.76
CA PRO A 2 -8.57 5.42 6.24
C PRO A 2 -7.18 4.86 5.87
N PHE A 3 -6.54 5.42 4.83
CA PHE A 3 -5.14 5.20 4.50
C PHE A 3 -4.62 6.45 3.79
N TYR A 4 -3.46 6.95 4.21
CA TYR A 4 -2.77 8.08 3.59
C TYR A 4 -1.27 7.92 3.81
N PHE A 5 -0.50 7.85 2.72
CA PHE A 5 0.94 7.58 2.76
C PHE A 5 1.65 8.36 1.66
N ALA A 6 2.74 9.04 2.01
CA ALA A 6 3.60 9.77 1.10
C ALA A 6 5.06 9.65 1.58
N THR A 7 6.01 9.55 0.65
CA THR A 7 7.44 9.48 0.97
C THR A 7 8.27 10.21 -0.06
N GLN A 8 9.44 10.68 0.35
CA GLN A 8 10.41 11.30 -0.55
C GLN A 8 11.37 10.29 -1.21
N PHE A 9 11.45 9.06 -0.68
CA PHE A 9 12.26 8.00 -1.29
C PHE A 9 11.44 7.17 -2.28
N HIS A 10 12.10 6.28 -3.02
CA HIS A 10 11.47 5.40 -4.01
C HIS A 10 11.25 3.97 -3.47
N PRO A 11 10.16 3.69 -2.73
CA PRO A 11 9.84 2.34 -2.25
C PRO A 11 9.61 1.31 -3.37
N GLU A 12 9.35 1.77 -4.60
CA GLU A 12 9.18 0.95 -5.80
C GLU A 12 10.43 0.14 -6.10
N PHE A 13 11.62 0.72 -5.91
CA PHE A 13 12.89 0.07 -6.23
C PHE A 13 13.26 -1.02 -5.22
N LYS A 14 12.61 -1.06 -4.05
CA LYS A 14 12.82 -2.09 -3.02
C LYS A 14 11.74 -3.18 -3.05
N SER A 15 10.71 -3.03 -3.90
CA SER A 15 9.61 -3.98 -4.01
C SER A 15 9.99 -5.16 -4.91
N ARG A 16 9.59 -6.38 -4.54
CA ARG A 16 9.79 -7.60 -5.35
C ARG A 16 8.50 -8.41 -5.41
N PRO A 17 8.26 -9.24 -6.44
CA PRO A 17 7.01 -10.01 -6.56
C PRO A 17 6.68 -10.88 -5.33
N THR A 18 7.70 -11.50 -4.72
CA THR A 18 7.55 -12.33 -3.50
C THR A 18 7.73 -11.56 -2.21
N LYS A 19 8.12 -10.28 -2.29
CA LYS A 19 8.37 -9.39 -1.14
C LYS A 19 7.96 -7.96 -1.51
N PRO A 20 6.65 -7.69 -1.63
CA PRO A 20 6.18 -6.35 -1.95
C PRO A 20 6.50 -5.38 -0.82
N SER A 21 6.85 -4.14 -1.16
CA SER A 21 7.13 -3.12 -0.16
C SER A 21 5.86 -2.83 0.68
N PRO A 22 5.98 -2.63 2.00
CA PRO A 22 4.86 -2.37 2.91
C PRO A 22 3.82 -1.34 2.43
N PRO A 23 4.19 -0.19 1.83
CA PRO A 23 3.20 0.79 1.41
C PRO A 23 2.26 0.30 0.31
N TYR A 24 2.71 -0.59 -0.59
CA TYR A 24 1.87 -1.14 -1.65
C TYR A 24 0.88 -2.16 -1.11
N LEU A 25 1.34 -3.03 -0.21
CA LEU A 25 0.46 -3.98 0.48
C LEU A 25 -0.62 -3.25 1.29
N GLY A 26 -0.22 -2.28 2.13
CA GLY A 26 -1.15 -1.51 2.95
C GLY A 26 -2.17 -0.74 2.11
N PHE A 27 -1.78 -0.20 0.96
CA PHE A 27 -2.70 0.47 0.04
C PHE A 27 -3.76 -0.50 -0.51
N VAL A 28 -3.37 -1.68 -1.00
CA VAL A 28 -4.30 -2.68 -1.53
C VAL A 28 -5.25 -3.20 -0.44
N GLU A 29 -4.74 -3.43 0.76
CA GLU A 29 -5.56 -3.84 1.91
C GLU A 29 -6.56 -2.75 2.30
N ALA A 30 -6.16 -1.49 2.30
CA ALA A 30 -7.05 -0.36 2.55
C ALA A 30 -8.13 -0.25 1.47
N CYS A 31 -7.81 -0.45 0.19
CA CYS A 31 -8.80 -0.54 -0.88
C CYS A 31 -9.79 -1.68 -0.63
N ARG A 32 -9.30 -2.87 -0.24
CA ARG A 32 -10.14 -4.03 0.09
C ARG A 32 -11.07 -3.75 1.27
N ALA A 33 -10.55 -3.13 2.33
CA ALA A 33 -11.35 -2.74 3.50
C ALA A 33 -12.43 -1.72 3.11
N ASN A 34 -12.07 -0.66 2.37
CA ASN A 34 -13.02 0.35 1.90
C ASN A 34 -14.12 -0.22 1.01
N LYS A 35 -13.83 -1.24 0.19
CA LYS A 35 -14.85 -1.93 -0.63
C LYS A 35 -15.84 -2.73 0.23
N ARG A 36 -15.42 -3.24 1.39
CA ARG A 36 -16.29 -4.01 2.31
C ARG A 36 -17.14 -3.13 3.21
N THR A 37 -16.69 -1.91 3.47
CA THR A 37 -17.40 -0.92 4.32
C THR A 37 -18.34 -0.03 3.51
N LYS A 38 -18.27 -0.07 2.18
CA LYS A 38 -19.28 0.47 1.26
C LYS A 38 -20.23 -0.65 0.85
#